data_AF-A0A8B5UFV7-F1
#
_entry.id   AF-A0A8B5UFV7-F1
#
_cell.length_a   1.000
_cell.length_b   1.000
_cell.length_c   1.000
_cell.angle_alpha   90.00
_cell.angle_beta   90.00
_cell.angle_gamma   90.00
#
_symmetry.space_group_name_H-M   'P 1'
#
loop_
_entity.id
_entity.type
_entity.pdbx_description
1 polymer ?
#
loop_
_entity_poly.entity_id
_entity_poly.type
_entity_poly.pdbx_seq_one_letter_code
_entity_poly.pdbx_strand_id
1 'polypeptide(L)' 'MIDKSKSSLSEVLSQIKDGATILIGGFGTAGQPAELIDGLIELG' A
#
# COMPACT_ATOMS: atom_id res chain seq x y z
N MET A 1 -16.02 -15.05 -8.93
CA MET A 1 -14.96 -14.44 -8.10
C MET A 1 -15.30 -12.97 -7.92
N ILE A 2 -15.11 -12.39 -6.73
CA ILE A 2 -15.43 -10.98 -6.46
C ILE A 2 -14.23 -10.11 -6.85
N ASP A 3 -14.48 -9.04 -7.59
CA ASP A 3 -13.48 -8.02 -7.89
C ASP A 3 -13.22 -7.12 -6.67
N LYS A 4 -11.94 -6.90 -6.35
CA LYS A 4 -11.48 -6.06 -5.24
C LYS A 4 -10.61 -4.89 -5.72
N SER A 5 -10.54 -4.66 -7.03
CA SER A 5 -9.85 -3.51 -7.59
C SER A 5 -10.50 -2.21 -7.11
N LYS A 6 -9.67 -1.19 -6.92
CA LYS A 6 -10.08 0.16 -6.52
C LYS A 6 -9.47 1.14 -7.52
N SER A 7 -10.16 2.26 -7.75
CA SER A 7 -9.77 3.24 -8.75
C SER A 7 -8.68 4.22 -8.26
N SER A 8 -8.38 4.24 -6.95
CA SER A 8 -7.39 5.14 -6.38
C SER A 8 -6.59 4.49 -5.25
N LEU A 9 -5.32 4.88 -5.15
CA LEU A 9 -4.42 4.43 -4.08
C LEU A 9 -4.87 4.94 -2.71
N SER A 10 -5.32 6.21 -2.64
CA SER A 10 -5.84 6.82 -1.41
C SER A 10 -7.02 6.05 -0.82
N GLU A 11 -7.98 5.60 -1.66
CA GLU A 11 -9.09 4.77 -1.18
C GLU A 11 -8.59 3.46 -0.57
N VAL A 12 -7.58 2.84 -1.19
CA VAL A 12 -6.99 1.59 -0.68
C VAL A 12 -6.22 1.85 0.63
N LEU A 13 -5.42 2.90 0.70
CA LEU A 13 -4.52 3.14 1.84
C LEU A 13 -5.24 3.76 3.05
N SER A 14 -6.34 4.51 2.84
CA SER A 14 -7.13 5.15 3.92
C SER A 14 -7.71 4.18 4.96
N GLN A 15 -7.75 2.87 4.67
CA GLN A 15 -8.20 1.86 5.62
C GLN A 15 -7.12 1.48 6.66
N ILE A 16 -5.87 1.87 6.44
CA ILE A 16 -4.74 1.63 7.32
C ILE A 16 -4.78 2.66 8.45
N LYS A 17 -4.57 2.19 9.69
CA LYS A 17 -4.66 3.01 10.90
C LYS A 17 -3.27 3.23 11.49
N ASP A 18 -3.12 4.33 12.22
CA ASP A 18 -1.90 4.63 12.98
C ASP A 18 -1.52 3.46 13.90
N GLY A 19 -0.22 3.17 13.97
CA GLY A 19 0.33 2.06 14.74
C GLY A 19 0.18 0.68 14.09
N ALA A 20 -0.32 0.60 12.85
CA ALA A 20 -0.36 -0.66 12.11
C ALA A 20 1.04 -1.18 11.77
N THR A 21 1.24 -2.50 11.88
CA THR A 21 2.41 -3.18 11.34
C THR A 21 2.14 -3.57 9.88
N ILE A 22 2.96 -3.05 8.97
CA ILE A 22 2.83 -3.31 7.53
C ILE A 22 3.94 -4.26 7.07
N LEU A 23 3.56 -5.35 6.39
CA LEU A 23 4.48 -6.30 5.79
C LEU A 23 4.74 -5.90 4.34
N ILE A 24 5.98 -5.55 4.00
CA ILE A 24 6.39 -5.16 2.65
C ILE A 24 7.21 -6.29 2.02
N GLY A 25 6.75 -6.79 0.88
CA GLY A 25 7.49 -7.78 0.09
C GLY A 25 8.60 -7.15 -0.76
N GLY A 26 9.55 -7.99 -1.18
CA GLY A 26 10.64 -7.60 -2.10
C GLY A 26 12.01 -8.13 -1.67
N PHE A 27 12.98 -8.08 -2.60
CA PHE A 27 14.41 -8.33 -2.33
C PHE A 27 15.22 -7.16 -2.89
N GLY A 28 15.65 -6.25 -2.01
CA GLY A 28 16.13 -4.94 -2.45
C GLY A 28 15.02 -4.18 -3.15
N THR A 29 15.27 -3.70 -4.38
CA THR A 29 14.25 -3.06 -5.23
C THR A 29 13.42 -4.05 -6.04
N ALA A 30 13.86 -5.32 -6.17
CA ALA A 30 13.16 -6.31 -6.98
C ALA A 30 11.87 -6.78 -6.29
N GLY A 31 10.73 -6.60 -6.97
CA GLY A 31 9.42 -6.98 -6.45
C GLY A 31 8.89 -6.09 -5.32
N GLN A 32 9.55 -4.95 -5.06
CA GLN A 32 9.08 -3.98 -4.08
C GLN A 32 7.85 -3.24 -4.62
N PRO A 33 6.77 -3.10 -3.83
CA PRO A 33 5.59 -2.35 -4.22
C PRO A 33 5.83 -0.83 -4.03
N ALA A 34 6.73 -0.25 -4.84
CA ALA A 34 7.19 1.14 -4.68
C ALA A 34 6.04 2.16 -4.61
N GLU A 35 5.07 2.08 -5.52
CA GLU A 35 3.92 3.00 -5.55
C GLU A 35 3.09 2.95 -4.27
N LEU A 36 2.91 1.77 -3.66
CA LEU A 36 2.18 1.65 -2.39
C LEU A 36 2.98 2.21 -1.21
N ILE A 37 4.31 2.12 -1.26
CA ILE A 37 5.19 2.71 -0.24
C ILE A 37 5.13 4.23 -0.34
N ASP A 38 5.26 4.79 -1.55
CA ASP A 38 5.15 6.23 -1.79
C ASP A 38 3.78 6.75 -1.34
N GLY A 39 2.69 6.03 -1.66
CA GLY A 39 1.36 6.39 -1.21
C GLY A 39 1.16 6.33 0.31
N LEU A 40 1.86 5.44 1.03
CA LEU A 40 1.85 5.41 2.49
C LEU A 40 2.59 6.61 3.06
N ILE A 41 3.71 7.00 2.47
CA ILE A 41 4.47 8.20 2.86
C ILE A 41 3.62 9.46 2.63
N GLU A 42 2.85 9.53 1.56
CA GLU A 42 1.92 10.62 1.28
C GLU A 42 0.73 10.68 2.25
N LEU A 43 0.32 9.52 2.80
CA LEU A 43 -0.81 9.43 3.72
C LEU A 43 -0.50 10.04 5.09
N GLY A 44 0.74 9.94 5.57
CA GLY A 44 1.22 10.56 6.83
C GLY A 44 1.99 9.62 7.73
#